data_AF-A0A9E6DS16-F1
#
_entry.id   AF-A0A9E6DS16-F1
#
_cell.length_a   1.000
_cell.length_b   1.000
_cell.length_c   1.000
_cell.angle_alpha   90.00
_cell.angle_beta   90.00
_cell.angle_gamma   90.00
#
_symmetry.space_group_name_H-M   'P 1'
#
loop_
_entity.id
_entity.type
_entity.pdbx_description
1 polymer ?
#
loop_
_entity_poly.entity_id
_entity_poly.type
_entity_poly.pdbx_seq_one_letter_code
_entity_poly.pdbx_strand_id
1 'polypeptide(L)'
;MKLNFGFTKIILILIGSLLNILQGFTSDKQLIMLTNANIYANENASIIVIDDGKIKFIGNKIGAAKYVALSPLIWDMRNSYVSPGFIDNHNHVFEAASEIGADCELGKYANLLEQIDFLEACKVNALPNQWVIG
;
A
#
# COMPACT_ATOMS: atom_id res chain seq x y z
N MET A 1 -58.17 3.69 12.14
CA MET A 1 -56.83 3.15 12.42
C MET A 1 -55.80 4.07 11.77
N LYS A 2 -55.26 5.05 12.51
CA LYS A 2 -54.31 6.04 11.99
C LYS A 2 -52.89 5.44 12.06
N LEU A 3 -52.32 5.11 10.91
CA LEU A 3 -50.92 4.71 10.81
C LEU A 3 -50.04 5.91 11.20
N ASN A 4 -49.24 5.72 12.26
CA ASN A 4 -48.43 6.76 12.87
C ASN A 4 -47.20 7.00 11.98
N PHE A 5 -47.28 8.00 11.09
CA PHE A 5 -46.29 8.31 10.04
C PHE A 5 -44.84 8.47 10.54
N GLY A 6 -44.63 8.77 11.82
CA GLY A 6 -43.30 8.88 12.42
C GLY A 6 -42.58 7.53 12.59
N PHE A 7 -43.31 6.47 12.93
CA PHE A 7 -42.73 5.14 13.14
C PHE A 7 -42.23 4.52 11.83
N THR A 8 -42.97 4.70 10.74
CA THR A 8 -42.60 4.18 9.41
C THR A 8 -41.33 4.84 8.86
N LYS A 9 -41.11 6.13 9.13
CA LYS A 9 -39.87 6.83 8.74
C LYS A 9 -38.65 6.36 9.51
N ILE A 10 -38.79 6.11 10.81
CA ILE A 10 -37.70 5.61 11.66
C ILE A 10 -37.27 4.20 11.22
N ILE A 11 -38.23 3.33 10.90
CA ILE A 11 -37.97 1.98 10.39
C ILE A 11 -37.25 2.03 9.03
N LEU A 12 -37.66 2.91 8.10
CA LEU A 12 -36.98 3.06 6.82
C LEU A 12 -35.53 3.54 6.96
N ILE A 13 -35.28 4.48 7.88
CA ILE A 13 -33.92 5.00 8.14
C ILE A 13 -33.04 3.90 8.76
N LEU A 14 -33.57 3.11 9.71
CA LEU A 14 -32.83 1.98 10.30
C LEU A 14 -32.52 0.88 9.27
N ILE A 15 -33.44 0.55 8.36
CA ILE A 15 -33.22 -0.43 7.30
C ILE A 15 -32.18 0.08 6.29
N GLY A 16 -32.24 1.34 5.90
CA GLY A 16 -31.22 1.96 5.02
C GLY A 16 -29.84 2.04 5.67
N SER A 17 -29.78 2.21 6.99
CA SER A 17 -28.53 2.18 7.78
C SER A 17 -27.93 0.77 7.84
N LEU A 18 -28.77 -0.27 7.99
CA LEU A 18 -28.33 -1.66 8.00
C LEU A 18 -27.77 -2.14 6.65
N LEU A 19 -28.31 -1.65 5.52
CA LEU A 19 -27.81 -2.02 4.19
C LEU A 19 -26.38 -1.54 3.92
N ASN A 20 -25.95 -0.41 4.51
CA ASN A 20 -24.59 0.11 4.33
C ASN A 20 -23.54 -0.62 5.17
N ILE A 21 -23.93 -1.26 6.29
CA ILE A 21 -23.02 -2.01 7.17
C ILE A 21 -22.68 -3.39 6.57
N LEU A 22 -23.51 -3.90 5.67
CA LEU A 22 -23.28 -5.18 4.97
C LEU A 22 -22.31 -5.07 3.78
N GLN A 23 -21.91 -3.86 3.38
CA GLN A 23 -20.79 -3.67 2.43
C GLN A 23 -19.47 -3.79 3.20
N GLY A 24 -19.20 -5.00 3.70
CA GLY A 24 -17.86 -5.34 4.13
C GLY A 24 -16.90 -5.10 2.97
N PHE A 25 -15.79 -4.41 3.21
CA PHE A 25 -14.69 -4.30 2.27
C PHE A 25 -14.09 -5.69 2.06
N THR A 26 -14.69 -6.48 1.17
CA THR A 26 -14.03 -7.64 0.60
C THR A 26 -12.99 -7.10 -0.36
N SER A 27 -11.71 -7.41 -0.11
CA SER A 27 -10.72 -7.33 -1.19
C SER A 27 -11.23 -8.29 -2.25
N ASP A 28 -11.76 -7.78 -3.37
CA ASP A 28 -12.27 -8.64 -4.43
C ASP A 28 -11.17 -9.62 -4.82
N LYS A 29 -11.43 -10.92 -4.63
CA LYS A 29 -10.54 -11.97 -5.11
C LYS A 29 -10.45 -11.82 -6.62
N GLN A 30 -9.31 -11.31 -7.08
CA GLN A 30 -9.11 -11.00 -8.47
C GLN A 30 -7.98 -11.86 -9.04
N LEU A 31 -8.29 -12.60 -10.09
CA LEU A 31 -7.31 -13.26 -10.94
C LEU A 31 -6.64 -12.19 -11.80
N ILE A 32 -5.34 -11.98 -11.60
CA ILE A 32 -4.52 -11.01 -12.33
C ILE A 32 -3.58 -11.77 -13.25
N MET A 33 -3.41 -11.27 -14.47
CA MET A 33 -2.44 -11.78 -15.43
C MET A 33 -1.52 -10.65 -15.87
N LEU A 34 -0.26 -10.69 -15.42
CA LEU A 34 0.79 -9.82 -15.93
C LEU A 34 1.27 -10.39 -17.27
N THR A 35 1.27 -9.60 -18.33
CA THR A 35 1.71 -10.02 -19.67
C THR A 35 2.83 -9.14 -20.20
N ASN A 36 3.59 -9.63 -21.18
CA ASN A 36 4.75 -8.92 -21.77
C ASN A 36 5.75 -8.47 -20.69
N ALA A 37 6.06 -9.33 -19.72
CA ALA A 37 7.01 -9.06 -18.66
C ALA A 37 8.38 -9.66 -18.96
N ASN A 38 9.45 -9.01 -18.51
CA ASN A 38 10.78 -9.60 -18.40
C ASN A 38 10.96 -10.16 -16.99
N ILE A 39 10.96 -11.49 -16.82
CA ILE A 39 10.83 -12.12 -15.50
C ILE A 39 12.22 -12.51 -14.96
N TYR A 40 12.52 -12.06 -13.74
CA TYR A 40 13.76 -12.39 -13.04
C TYR A 40 14.04 -13.90 -13.02
N ALA A 41 15.27 -14.27 -13.39
CA ALA A 41 15.75 -15.65 -13.45
C ALA A 41 14.92 -16.62 -14.32
N ASN A 42 14.10 -16.12 -15.24
CA ASN A 42 13.34 -16.95 -16.17
C ASN A 42 13.16 -16.29 -17.55
N GLU A 43 14.14 -16.49 -18.42
CA GLU A 43 14.20 -15.88 -19.76
C GLU A 43 13.09 -16.37 -20.72
N ASN A 44 12.51 -17.53 -20.45
CA ASN A 44 11.48 -18.15 -21.31
C ASN A 44 10.05 -17.78 -20.88
N ALA A 45 9.88 -17.01 -19.81
CA ALA A 45 8.60 -16.62 -19.27
C ALA A 45 8.32 -15.12 -19.52
N SER A 46 7.09 -14.84 -19.94
CA SER A 46 6.61 -13.47 -20.17
C SER A 46 5.25 -13.19 -19.54
N ILE A 47 4.70 -14.17 -18.82
CA ILE A 47 3.39 -14.11 -18.17
C ILE A 47 3.49 -14.62 -16.73
N ILE A 48 2.87 -13.89 -15.80
CA ILE A 48 2.63 -14.31 -14.42
C ILE A 48 1.12 -14.27 -14.16
N VAL A 49 0.57 -15.35 -13.64
CA VAL A 49 -0.83 -15.41 -13.19
C VAL A 49 -0.86 -15.43 -11.68
N ILE A 50 -1.59 -14.49 -11.09
CA ILE A 50 -1.74 -14.28 -9.66
C ILE A 50 -3.23 -14.42 -9.33
N ASP A 51 -3.54 -15.18 -8.30
CA ASP A 51 -4.89 -15.34 -7.79
C ASP A 51 -4.83 -15.38 -6.27
N ASP A 52 -5.62 -14.53 -5.63
CA ASP A 52 -5.67 -14.40 -4.17
C ASP A 52 -4.29 -14.15 -3.55
N GLY A 53 -3.53 -13.23 -4.14
CA GLY A 53 -2.16 -12.88 -3.73
C GLY A 53 -1.11 -13.97 -3.96
N LYS A 54 -1.47 -15.10 -4.60
CA LYS A 54 -0.58 -16.24 -4.83
C LYS A 54 -0.29 -16.43 -6.31
N ILE A 55 0.97 -16.69 -6.63
CA ILE A 55 1.35 -17.07 -8.00
C ILE A 55 0.74 -18.45 -8.31
N LYS A 56 -0.05 -18.53 -9.37
CA LYS A 56 -0.63 -19.78 -9.91
C LYS A 56 0.15 -20.31 -11.11
N PHE A 57 0.83 -19.42 -11.83
CA PHE A 57 1.57 -19.78 -13.03
C PHE A 57 2.63 -18.74 -13.38
N ILE A 58 3.75 -19.21 -13.90
CA ILE A 58 4.79 -18.41 -14.55
C ILE A 58 5.16 -19.14 -15.84
N GLY A 59 5.15 -18.45 -16.98
CA GLY A 59 5.53 -19.05 -18.26
C GLY A 59 5.17 -18.20 -19.46
N ASN A 60 4.87 -18.86 -20.58
CA ASN A 60 4.56 -18.21 -21.85
C ASN A 60 3.05 -18.21 -22.15
N LYS A 61 2.68 -17.58 -23.27
CA LYS A 61 1.29 -17.45 -23.75
C LYS A 61 0.57 -18.80 -23.95
N ILE A 62 1.29 -19.82 -24.40
CA ILE A 62 0.70 -21.15 -24.65
C ILE A 62 0.30 -21.79 -23.32
N GLY A 63 1.20 -21.81 -22.33
CA GLY A 63 0.91 -22.36 -21.00
C GLY A 63 -0.14 -21.55 -20.23
N ALA A 64 -0.24 -20.25 -20.50
CA ALA A 64 -1.20 -19.35 -19.86
C ALA A 64 -2.63 -19.43 -20.44
N ALA A 65 -2.84 -20.04 -21.61
CA ALA A 65 -4.12 -20.01 -22.34
C ALA A 65 -5.32 -20.47 -21.49
N LYS A 66 -5.13 -21.46 -20.62
CA LYS A 66 -6.17 -21.97 -19.71
C LYS A 66 -6.67 -20.93 -18.69
N TYR A 67 -5.86 -19.93 -18.35
CA TYR A 67 -6.24 -18.88 -17.41
C TYR A 67 -6.95 -17.71 -18.11
N VAL A 68 -6.75 -17.51 -19.41
CA VAL A 68 -7.46 -16.48 -20.18
C VAL A 68 -8.97 -16.73 -20.20
N ALA A 69 -9.37 -18.01 -20.27
CA ALA A 69 -10.78 -18.42 -20.23
C ALA A 69 -11.49 -18.07 -18.91
N LEU A 70 -10.74 -17.75 -17.86
CA LEU A 70 -11.27 -17.34 -16.56
C LEU A 70 -11.48 -15.81 -16.46
N SER A 71 -11.31 -15.08 -17.57
CA SER A 71 -11.47 -13.62 -17.65
C SER A 71 -10.66 -12.84 -16.59
N PRO A 72 -9.33 -13.02 -16.53
CA PRO A 72 -8.48 -12.31 -15.58
C PRO A 72 -8.43 -10.81 -15.86
N LEU A 73 -8.08 -10.02 -14.85
CA LEU A 73 -7.60 -8.66 -15.06
C LEU A 73 -6.21 -8.72 -15.71
N ILE A 74 -6.10 -8.26 -16.95
CA ILE A 74 -4.85 -8.30 -17.71
C ILE A 74 -4.08 -6.99 -17.50
N TRP A 75 -2.84 -7.09 -17.05
CA TRP A 75 -1.89 -5.98 -16.95
C TRP A 75 -0.75 -6.16 -17.95
N ASP A 76 -0.72 -5.29 -18.96
CA ASP A 76 0.39 -5.25 -19.92
C ASP A 76 1.59 -4.54 -19.30
N MET A 77 2.66 -5.30 -19.05
CA MET A 77 3.89 -4.82 -18.44
C MET A 77 4.79 -4.08 -19.45
N ARG A 78 4.48 -4.09 -20.75
CA ARG A 78 5.24 -3.35 -21.77
C ARG A 78 6.76 -3.62 -21.75
N ASN A 79 7.13 -4.89 -21.60
CA ASN A 79 8.51 -5.37 -21.43
C ASN A 79 9.21 -4.83 -20.16
N SER A 80 8.46 -4.40 -19.15
CA SER A 80 9.02 -4.05 -17.84
C SER A 80 9.57 -5.28 -17.12
N TYR A 81 10.56 -5.04 -16.26
CA TYR A 81 11.17 -6.08 -15.44
C TYR A 81 10.29 -6.42 -14.22
N VAL A 82 10.13 -7.70 -13.93
CA VAL A 82 9.41 -8.19 -12.75
C VAL A 82 10.32 -9.11 -11.96
N SER A 83 10.57 -8.74 -10.71
CA SER A 83 11.35 -9.52 -9.74
C SER A 83 10.52 -9.85 -8.50
N PRO A 84 10.97 -10.79 -7.67
CA PRO A 84 10.53 -10.83 -6.28
C PRO A 84 10.68 -9.45 -5.62
N GLY A 85 9.74 -9.10 -4.75
CA GLY A 85 9.86 -7.91 -3.92
C GLY A 85 11.05 -8.03 -2.98
N PHE A 86 11.61 -6.89 -2.57
CA PHE A 86 12.68 -6.88 -1.57
C PHE A 86 12.15 -7.40 -0.22
N ILE A 87 12.99 -8.18 0.46
CA ILE A 87 12.76 -8.61 1.84
C ILE A 87 13.79 -7.89 2.70
N ASP A 88 13.32 -6.90 3.44
CA ASP A 88 14.09 -6.28 4.51
C ASP A 88 13.91 -7.11 5.78
N ASN A 89 14.97 -7.80 6.21
CA ASN A 89 14.93 -8.72 7.34
C ASN A 89 15.22 -8.04 8.69
N HIS A 90 15.62 -6.77 8.68
CA HIS A 90 15.93 -6.03 9.89
C HIS A 90 15.59 -4.56 9.68
N ASN A 91 14.42 -4.16 10.15
CA ASN A 91 13.95 -2.79 10.05
C ASN A 91 13.48 -2.28 11.41
N HIS A 92 13.82 -1.03 11.70
CA HIS A 92 13.24 -0.27 12.79
C HIS A 92 12.02 0.50 12.27
N VAL A 93 10.93 -0.23 11.96
CA VAL A 93 9.78 0.33 11.22
C VAL A 93 9.13 1.52 11.91
N PHE A 94 9.18 1.58 13.24
CA PHE A 94 8.65 2.71 14.00
C PHE A 94 9.56 3.93 13.93
N GLU A 95 10.88 3.75 13.94
CA GLU A 95 11.83 4.86 13.75
C GLU A 95 11.74 5.37 12.32
N ALA A 96 11.73 4.47 11.33
CA ALA A 96 11.66 4.81 9.91
C ALA A 96 10.34 5.49 9.49
N ALA A 97 9.22 5.17 10.15
CA ALA A 97 7.92 5.81 9.90
C ALA A 97 7.63 6.98 10.84
N SER A 98 8.47 7.22 11.85
CA SER A 98 8.28 8.32 12.79
C SER A 98 8.89 9.61 12.26
N GLU A 99 8.23 10.71 12.58
CA GLU A 99 8.81 12.07 12.55
C GLU A 99 9.87 12.26 13.67
N ILE A 100 10.11 11.24 14.49
CA ILE A 100 11.09 11.26 15.59
C ILE A 100 12.49 10.87 15.10
N GLY A 101 12.62 10.46 13.83
CA GLY A 101 13.88 10.11 13.19
C GLY A 101 14.56 11.30 12.50
N ALA A 102 15.45 11.99 13.22
CA ALA A 102 16.44 12.93 12.68
C ALA A 102 15.90 14.14 11.89
N ASP A 103 14.85 14.80 12.39
CA ASP A 103 14.37 16.07 11.82
C ASP A 103 15.40 17.21 11.94
N CYS A 104 16.37 17.09 12.86
CA CYS A 104 17.45 18.05 13.05
C CYS A 104 18.82 17.42 12.74
N GLU A 105 19.25 17.44 11.49
CA GLU A 105 20.60 17.01 11.13
C GLU A 105 21.65 17.98 11.72
N LEU A 106 22.51 17.47 12.59
CA LEU A 106 23.61 18.22 13.18
C LEU A 106 24.84 18.27 12.27
N GLY A 107 25.64 19.32 12.42
CA GLY A 107 26.88 19.46 11.65
C GLY A 107 27.89 18.40 12.04
N LYS A 108 28.13 17.38 11.21
CA LYS A 108 29.06 16.26 11.49
C LYS A 108 30.45 16.68 11.96
N TYR A 109 30.94 17.84 11.50
CA TYR A 109 32.26 18.37 11.83
C TYR A 109 32.23 19.67 12.64
N ALA A 110 31.03 20.15 13.01
CA ALA A 110 30.88 21.37 13.78
C ALA A 110 31.28 21.14 15.24
N ASN A 111 32.04 22.09 15.79
CA ASN A 111 32.35 22.10 17.21
C ASN A 111 31.12 22.49 18.04
N LEU A 112 31.20 22.37 19.36
CA LEU A 112 30.07 22.60 20.26
C LEU A 112 29.37 23.95 20.05
N LEU A 113 30.12 25.03 19.80
CA LEU A 113 29.54 26.35 19.59
C LEU A 113 28.90 26.47 18.22
N GLU A 114 29.50 25.85 17.20
CA GLU A 114 28.96 25.84 15.84
C GLU A 114 27.66 25.02 15.73
N GLN A 115 27.41 24.06 16.63
CA GLN A 115 26.12 23.34 16.67
C GLN A 115 24.93 24.22 17.03
N ILE A 116 25.15 25.37 17.68
CA ILE A 116 24.08 26.28 18.12
C ILE A 116 23.25 26.73 16.91
N ASP A 117 23.91 27.10 15.81
CA ASP A 117 23.23 27.59 14.60
C ASP A 117 22.32 26.52 13.98
N PHE A 118 22.75 25.26 13.99
CA PHE A 118 21.93 24.13 13.51
C PHE A 118 20.70 23.92 14.41
N LEU A 119 20.89 23.91 15.73
CA LEU A 119 19.80 23.75 16.68
C LEU A 119 18.80 24.91 16.65
N GLU A 120 19.28 26.15 16.47
CA GLU A 120 18.42 27.32 16.30
C GLU A 120 17.59 27.23 15.02
N ALA A 121 18.19 26.79 13.90
CA ALA A 121 17.47 26.57 12.66
C ALA A 121 16.39 25.48 12.81
N CYS A 122 16.71 24.36 13.46
CA CYS A 122 15.74 23.29 13.73
C CYS A 122 14.58 23.75 14.62
N LYS A 123 14.88 24.59 15.63
CA LYS A 123 13.86 25.14 16.54
C LYS A 123 12.79 25.96 15.81
N VAL A 124 13.12 26.65 14.71
CA VAL A 124 12.14 27.48 13.96
C VAL A 124 10.95 26.64 13.47
N ASN A 125 11.20 25.38 13.09
CA ASN A 125 10.16 24.47 12.59
C ASN A 125 9.57 23.59 13.70
N ALA A 126 10.13 23.62 14.91
CA ALA A 126 9.62 22.84 16.03
C ALA A 126 8.32 23.44 16.58
N LEU A 127 7.35 22.57 16.88
CA LEU A 127 6.12 22.98 17.54
C LEU A 127 6.41 23.52 18.96
N PRO A 128 5.65 24.53 19.45
CA PRO A 128 5.85 25.05 20.80
C PRO A 128 5.77 23.94 21.87
N ASN A 129 6.73 23.96 22.80
CA ASN A 129 6.87 22.99 23.90
C ASN A 129 7.14 21.53 23.48
N GLN A 130 7.68 21.31 22.27
CA GLN A 130 8.15 20.00 21.82
C GLN A 130 9.68 19.91 21.87
N TRP A 131 10.19 18.68 21.79
CA TRP A 131 11.62 18.39 21.70
C TRP A 131 12.14 18.71 20.30
N VAL A 132 13.37 19.25 20.21
CA VAL A 132 14.18 19.20 18.99
C VAL A 132 14.97 17.88 19.05
N ILE A 133 14.82 17.03 18.03
CA ILE A 133 15.37 15.68 18.00
C ILE A 133 16.27 15.56 16.76
N GLY A 134 17.52 15.16 16.96
CA GLY A 134 18.59 15.13 15.96
C GLY A 134 19.78 14.32 16.41
#